data_AF-A0A1V2ME67-F1
#
_entry.id   AF-A0A1V2ME67-F1
#
_cell.length_a   1.000
_cell.length_b   1.000
_cell.length_c   1.000
_cell.angle_alpha   90.00
_cell.angle_beta   90.00
_cell.angle_gamma   90.00
#
_symmetry.space_group_name_H-M   'P 1'
#
loop_
_entity.id
_entity.type
_entity.pdbx_description
1 polymer ?
#
loop_
_entity_poly.entity_id
_entity_poly.type
_entity_poly.pdbx_seq_one_letter_code
_entity_poly.pdbx_strand_id
1 'polypeptide(L)'
;MTSDAMLTLIAPNVNFPRLEYQIPIVLINDRFSLGRQDKDNKPKTSDYEFDVSIKSISRKHAIIMRENDAYYLVDINSSNGTYLNDERLKRNVQYLLNYHDKISFSKQGIEYLFTTDEDTGDETMLMLN
;
A
#
# COMPACT_ATOMS: atom_id res chain seq x y z
N MET A 1 -7.22 10.68 14.48
CA MET A 1 -7.88 9.68 13.63
C MET A 1 -7.05 8.42 13.73
N THR A 2 -7.65 7.32 14.19
CA THR A 2 -7.02 6.00 14.18
C THR A 2 -7.07 5.44 12.76
N SER A 3 -6.16 4.52 12.46
CA SER A 3 -6.05 3.88 11.15
C SER A 3 -6.77 2.54 11.22
N ASP A 4 -7.81 2.32 10.42
CA ASP A 4 -8.56 1.05 10.43
C ASP A 4 -7.95 -0.01 9.48
N ALA A 5 -6.95 0.40 8.69
CA ALA A 5 -6.22 -0.45 7.76
C ALA A 5 -4.72 -0.17 7.78
N MET A 6 -3.90 -1.14 7.37
CA MET A 6 -2.44 -1.07 7.39
C MET A 6 -1.85 -1.70 6.14
N LEU A 7 -0.66 -1.22 5.73
CA LEU A 7 0.27 -1.98 4.90
C LEU A 7 1.42 -2.47 5.78
N THR A 8 1.59 -3.79 5.88
CA THR A 8 2.69 -4.42 6.64
C THR A 8 3.73 -4.98 5.70
N LEU A 9 4.99 -4.55 5.85
CA LEU A 9 6.10 -4.95 5.00
C LEU A 9 6.36 -6.46 5.06
N ILE A 10 6.40 -7.13 3.91
CA ILE A 10 6.78 -8.55 3.80
C ILE A 10 8.30 -8.64 3.73
N ALA A 11 8.90 -9.11 4.82
CA ALA A 11 10.33 -9.34 5.01
C ALA A 11 11.24 -8.09 4.93
N PRO A 12 12.28 -7.98 5.77
CA PRO A 12 13.29 -6.93 5.63
C PRO A 12 14.05 -7.09 4.32
N ASN A 13 13.90 -6.14 3.39
CA ASN A 13 14.70 -6.12 2.18
C ASN A 13 16.05 -5.49 2.49
N VAL A 14 17.14 -6.27 2.43
CA VAL A 14 18.52 -5.77 2.64
C VAL A 14 18.89 -4.60 1.72
N ASN A 15 18.21 -4.48 0.58
CA ASN A 15 18.39 -3.37 -0.35
C ASN A 15 17.68 -2.08 0.08
N PHE A 16 16.77 -2.15 1.06
CA PHE A 16 15.99 -1.02 1.57
C PHE A 16 15.94 -1.01 3.11
N PRO A 17 17.08 -0.81 3.78
CA PRO A 17 17.22 -0.97 5.24
C PRO A 17 16.46 0.06 6.09
N ARG A 18 15.78 1.04 5.47
CA ARG A 18 15.10 2.15 6.14
C ARG A 18 13.60 2.22 5.85
N LEU A 19 13.00 1.11 5.41
CA LEU A 19 11.57 1.07 5.20
C LEU A 19 10.84 1.00 6.53
N GLU A 20 9.74 1.75 6.62
CA GLU A 20 8.79 1.55 7.71
C GLU A 20 8.15 0.17 7.56
N TYR A 21 8.13 -0.57 8.67
CA TYR A 21 7.58 -1.91 8.72
C TYR A 21 6.05 -1.91 8.58
N GLN A 22 5.38 -0.88 9.12
CA GLN A 22 3.94 -0.70 9.04
C GLN A 22 3.64 0.72 8.58
N ILE A 23 2.78 0.83 7.58
CA ILE A 23 2.25 2.10 7.08
C ILE A 23 0.76 2.15 7.44
N PRO A 24 0.36 3.00 8.41
CA PRO A 24 -1.05 3.21 8.71
C PRO A 24 -1.74 3.93 7.56
N ILE A 25 -2.87 3.36 7.12
CA ILE A 25 -3.75 3.94 6.10
C ILE A 25 -4.77 4.83 6.80
N VAL A 26 -4.45 6.12 6.93
CA VAL A 26 -5.36 7.15 7.44
C VAL A 26 -6.04 7.85 6.26
N LEU A 27 -7.31 7.55 6.03
CA LEU A 27 -8.06 8.11 4.91
C LEU A 27 -8.39 9.60 5.12
N ILE A 28 -8.21 10.39 4.07
CA ILE A 28 -8.67 11.77 3.97
C ILE A 28 -9.59 11.87 2.76
N ASN A 29 -10.87 12.18 2.98
CA ASN A 29 -11.92 12.14 1.94
C ASN A 29 -11.94 10.77 1.23
N ASP A 30 -11.96 9.69 2.02
CA ASP A 30 -12.02 8.30 1.57
C ASP A 30 -10.84 7.85 0.70
N ARG A 31 -9.71 8.57 0.77
CA ARG A 31 -8.51 8.30 -0.03
C ARG A 31 -7.24 8.34 0.81
N PHE A 32 -6.30 7.50 0.43
CA PHE A 32 -4.94 7.47 0.92
C PHE A 32 -3.99 7.28 -0.26
N SER A 33 -3.17 8.28 -0.52
CA SER A 33 -2.28 8.35 -1.66
C SER A 33 -0.88 7.88 -1.31
N LEU A 34 -0.33 7.08 -2.22
CA LEU A 34 0.98 6.46 -2.11
C LEU A 34 1.87 6.99 -3.23
N GLY A 35 3.03 7.51 -2.85
CA GLY A 35 3.95 8.12 -3.77
C GLY A 35 5.38 8.05 -3.28
N ARG A 36 6.28 8.74 -3.98
CA ARG A 36 7.68 8.84 -3.60
C ARG A 36 8.05 10.30 -3.46
N GLN A 37 8.89 10.59 -2.47
CA GLN A 37 9.46 11.92 -2.29
C GLN A 37 10.07 12.44 -3.60
N ASP A 38 9.80 13.71 -3.89
CA ASP A 38 10.54 14.45 -4.90
C ASP A 38 11.91 14.88 -4.33
N LYS A 39 12.72 15.61 -5.11
CA LYS A 39 13.99 16.19 -4.63
C LYS A 39 13.76 17.08 -3.39
N ASP A 40 14.81 17.22 -2.58
CA ASP A 40 14.80 17.94 -1.30
C ASP A 40 14.11 19.33 -1.37
N ASN A 41 13.42 19.68 -0.28
CA ASN A 41 12.67 20.95 -0.04
C ASN A 41 11.35 21.14 -0.80
N LYS A 42 10.75 20.10 -1.39
CA LYS A 42 9.37 20.19 -1.89
C LYS A 42 8.35 19.73 -0.85
N PRO A 43 7.14 20.31 -0.82
CA PRO A 43 6.05 19.81 0.00
C PRO A 43 5.68 18.36 -0.36
N LYS A 44 5.24 17.60 0.65
CA LYS A 44 4.64 16.28 0.42
C LYS A 44 3.46 16.40 -0.53
N THR A 45 3.36 15.43 -1.44
CA THR A 45 2.35 15.35 -2.50
C THR A 45 1.47 14.10 -2.40
N SER A 46 1.82 13.19 -1.49
CA SER A 46 1.06 11.99 -1.16
C SER A 46 0.96 11.85 0.37
N ASP A 47 -0.04 11.12 0.84
CA ASP A 47 -0.26 10.87 2.28
C ASP A 47 0.90 10.06 2.86
N TYR A 48 1.39 9.08 2.08
CA TYR A 48 2.66 8.42 2.33
C TYR A 48 3.62 8.61 1.16
N GLU A 49 4.86 8.97 1.49
CA GLU A 49 5.93 9.11 0.51
C GLU A 49 7.11 8.21 0.87
N PHE A 50 7.37 7.24 -0.01
CA PHE A 50 8.59 6.45 -0.02
C PHE A 50 9.82 7.34 -0.21
N ASP A 51 10.95 6.93 0.34
CA ASP A 51 12.22 7.65 0.22
C ASP A 51 12.61 7.91 -1.24
N VAL A 52 13.23 9.07 -1.49
CA VAL A 52 13.62 9.53 -2.83
C VAL A 52 14.49 8.50 -3.59
N SER A 53 15.24 7.64 -2.89
CA SER A 53 16.10 6.59 -3.45
C SER A 53 15.34 5.44 -4.10
N ILE A 54 14.07 5.22 -3.77
CA ILE A 54 13.28 4.07 -4.25
C ILE A 54 12.73 4.34 -5.66
N LYS A 55 13.62 4.44 -6.66
CA LYS A 55 13.29 4.90 -8.02
C LYS A 55 12.24 4.06 -8.76
N SER A 56 11.97 2.85 -8.29
CA SER A 56 10.89 2.01 -8.81
C SER A 56 9.50 2.59 -8.53
N ILE A 57 9.34 3.43 -7.50
CA ILE A 57 8.07 4.06 -7.14
C ILE A 57 7.96 5.45 -7.78
N SER A 58 6.78 5.74 -8.31
CA SER A 58 6.47 7.02 -8.94
C SER A 58 6.14 8.06 -7.87
N ARG A 59 6.37 9.35 -8.15
CA ARG A 59 6.04 10.42 -7.19
C ARG A 59 4.56 10.43 -6.79
N LYS A 60 3.69 10.10 -7.74
CA LYS A 60 2.29 9.75 -7.56
C LYS A 60 2.11 8.37 -8.17
N HIS A 61 1.85 7.34 -7.38
CA HIS A 61 1.94 5.96 -7.85
C HIS A 61 0.61 5.23 -7.76
N ALA A 62 0.05 5.16 -6.56
CA ALA A 62 -1.21 4.48 -6.31
C ALA A 62 -2.06 5.25 -5.32
N ILE A 63 -3.34 4.90 -5.26
CA ILE A 63 -4.23 5.30 -4.17
C ILE A 63 -4.90 4.05 -3.62
N ILE A 64 -5.04 4.02 -2.31
CA ILE A 64 -6.02 3.18 -1.61
C ILE A 64 -7.22 4.07 -1.35
N MET A 65 -8.41 3.58 -1.64
CA MET A 65 -9.65 4.30 -1.39
C MET A 65 -10.65 3.39 -0.72
N ARG A 66 -11.54 4.00 0.06
CA ARG A 66 -12.67 3.32 0.67
C ARG A 66 -13.94 3.73 -0.05
N GLU A 67 -14.78 2.76 -0.39
CA GLU A 67 -16.13 3.01 -0.88
C GLU A 67 -17.06 2.07 -0.13
N ASN A 68 -18.00 2.65 0.62
CA ASN A 68 -18.77 1.94 1.64
C ASN A 68 -17.82 1.28 2.67
N ASP A 69 -17.92 -0.03 2.85
CA ASP A 69 -17.09 -0.81 3.78
C ASP A 69 -16.00 -1.65 3.08
N ALA A 70 -15.66 -1.29 1.85
CA ALA A 70 -14.63 -1.99 1.07
C ALA A 70 -13.47 -1.05 0.72
N TYR A 71 -12.25 -1.62 0.77
CA TYR A 71 -11.03 -0.95 0.32
C TYR A 71 -10.71 -1.36 -1.11
N TYR A 72 -10.17 -0.41 -1.87
CA TYR A 72 -9.76 -0.63 -3.25
C TYR A 72 -8.37 -0.05 -3.51
N LEU A 73 -7.59 -0.76 -4.31
CA LEU A 73 -6.30 -0.31 -4.82
C LEU A 73 -6.43 0.16 -6.26
N VAL A 74 -5.84 1.32 -6.57
CA VAL A 74 -5.82 1.90 -7.91
C VAL A 74 -4.41 2.36 -8.27
N ASP A 75 -3.88 1.89 -9.40
CA ASP A 75 -2.68 2.46 -10.01
C ASP A 75 -3.03 3.78 -10.72
N ILE A 76 -2.41 4.90 -10.35
CA ILE A 76 -2.72 6.23 -10.91
C ILE A 76 -1.73 6.66 -12.00
N ASN A 77 -1.52 5.79 -12.99
CA ASN A 77 -0.59 5.96 -14.10
C ASN A 77 0.89 5.89 -13.70
N SER A 78 1.24 4.93 -12.85
CA SER A 78 2.63 4.75 -12.45
C SER A 78 3.50 4.24 -13.61
N SER A 79 4.81 4.50 -13.52
CA SER A 79 5.78 4.06 -14.53
C SER A 79 5.97 2.55 -14.52
N ASN A 80 6.16 1.95 -13.34
CA ASN A 80 6.52 0.53 -13.19
C ASN A 80 5.32 -0.39 -12.88
N GLY A 81 4.13 0.20 -12.70
CA GLY A 81 2.90 -0.51 -12.38
C GLY A 81 2.77 -0.84 -10.89
N THR A 82 1.52 -0.93 -10.47
CA THR A 82 1.10 -1.53 -9.20
C THR A 82 0.68 -2.97 -9.44
N TYR A 83 0.92 -3.84 -8.47
CA TYR A 83 0.61 -5.26 -8.53
C TYR A 83 -0.18 -5.66 -7.29
N LEU A 84 -1.18 -6.51 -7.50
CA LEU A 84 -2.00 -7.15 -6.46
C LEU A 84 -1.85 -8.65 -6.65
N ASN A 85 -1.37 -9.36 -5.63
CA ASN A 85 -1.10 -10.80 -5.69
C ASN A 85 -0.30 -11.22 -6.94
N ASP A 86 0.79 -10.48 -7.21
CA ASP A 86 1.68 -10.64 -8.38
C ASP A 86 1.07 -10.32 -9.75
N GLU A 87 -0.22 -9.97 -9.81
CA GLU A 87 -0.88 -9.54 -11.04
C GLU A 87 -0.79 -8.03 -11.22
N ARG A 88 -0.36 -7.60 -12.41
CA ARG A 88 -0.24 -6.16 -12.72
C ARG A 88 -1.62 -5.55 -12.94
N LEU A 89 -1.92 -4.49 -12.20
CA LEU A 89 -3.17 -3.76 -12.32
C LEU A 89 -3.25 -2.98 -13.64
N LYS A 90 -4.47 -2.82 -14.16
CA LYS A 90 -4.77 -1.80 -15.16
C LYS A 90 -4.78 -0.42 -14.50
N ARG A 91 -4.25 0.59 -15.21
CA ARG A 91 -4.21 1.97 -14.72
C ARG A 91 -5.62 2.54 -14.58
N ASN A 92 -5.86 3.27 -13.50
CA ASN A 92 -7.11 3.96 -13.17
C ASN A 92 -8.34 3.04 -13.09
N VAL A 93 -8.14 1.76 -12.74
CA VAL A 93 -9.20 0.79 -12.45
C VAL A 93 -9.12 0.43 -10.97
N GLN A 94 -10.28 0.32 -10.31
CA GLN A 94 -10.39 -0.13 -8.93
C GLN A 94 -10.31 -1.65 -8.84
N TYR A 95 -9.49 -2.13 -7.92
CA TYR A 95 -9.38 -3.54 -7.56
C TYR A 95 -9.68 -3.68 -6.07
N LEU A 96 -10.62 -4.55 -5.71
CA LEU A 96 -10.96 -4.84 -4.32
C LEU A 96 -9.72 -5.34 -3.58
N LEU A 97 -9.49 -4.81 -2.38
CA LEU A 97 -8.49 -5.30 -1.44
C LEU A 97 -9.18 -6.17 -0.40
N ASN A 98 -8.69 -7.40 -0.26
CA ASN A 98 -9.06 -8.32 0.81
C ASN A 98 -7.91 -8.40 1.83
N TYR A 99 -8.25 -8.84 3.04
CA TYR A 99 -7.26 -9.11 4.06
C TYR A 99 -6.17 -10.05 3.55
N HIS A 100 -4.92 -9.72 3.88
CA HIS A 100 -3.70 -10.39 3.42
C HIS A 100 -3.41 -10.34 1.92
N ASP A 101 -4.11 -9.52 1.15
CA ASP A 101 -3.69 -9.26 -0.22
C ASP A 101 -2.28 -8.66 -0.27
N LYS A 102 -1.45 -9.21 -1.16
CA LYS A 102 -0.08 -8.74 -1.37
C LYS A 102 -0.05 -7.61 -2.37
N ILE A 103 0.54 -6.48 -1.99
CA ILE A 103 0.66 -5.27 -2.81
C ILE A 103 2.13 -4.99 -3.09
N SER A 104 2.46 -4.66 -4.33
CA SER A 104 3.78 -4.12 -4.68
C SER A 104 3.69 -3.01 -5.74
N PHE A 105 4.65 -2.09 -5.71
CA PHE A 105 4.70 -0.91 -6.59
C PHE A 105 5.70 -1.05 -7.75
N SER A 106 6.13 -2.29 -7.99
CA SER A 106 6.90 -2.73 -9.16
C SER A 106 7.04 -4.25 -9.14
N LYS A 107 7.27 -4.89 -10.29
CA LYS A 107 7.27 -6.37 -10.46
C LYS A 107 8.18 -7.15 -9.48
N GLN A 108 9.30 -6.57 -9.06
CA GLN A 108 10.25 -7.18 -8.11
C GLN A 108 10.57 -6.15 -7.01
N GLY A 109 9.53 -5.44 -6.57
CA GLY A 109 9.65 -4.33 -5.65
C GLY A 109 9.59 -4.73 -4.19
N ILE A 110 9.30 -3.72 -3.38
CA ILE A 110 8.90 -3.88 -1.99
C ILE A 110 7.48 -4.45 -1.99
N GLU A 111 7.25 -5.46 -1.15
CA GLU A 111 5.96 -6.13 -1.00
C GLU A 111 5.36 -5.82 0.37
N TYR A 112 4.06 -5.58 0.40
CA TYR A 112 3.27 -5.31 1.61
C TYR A 112 2.06 -6.23 1.66
N LEU A 113 1.65 -6.67 2.86
CA LEU A 113 0.32 -7.23 3.10
C LEU A 113 -0.62 -6.10 3.49
N PHE A 114 -1.81 -6.11 2.89
CA PHE A 114 -2.92 -5.30 3.36
C PHE A 114 -3.61 -6.00 4.54
N THR A 115 -3.84 -5.27 5.63
CA THR A 115 -4.59 -5.77 6.80
C THR A 115 -5.59 -4.71 7.27
N THR A 116 -6.67 -5.16 7.90
CA THR A 116 -7.69 -4.31 8.53
C THR A 116 -7.89 -4.75 9.96
N ASP A 117 -8.24 -3.81 10.85
CA ASP A 117 -8.45 -4.11 12.27
C ASP A 117 -9.62 -5.11 12.47
N GLU A 118 -10.59 -5.10 11.56
CA GLU A 118 -11.79 -5.95 11.58
C GLU A 118 -11.52 -7.45 11.45
N ASP A 119 -10.36 -7.87 10.93
CA ASP A 119 -10.08 -9.29 10.60
C ASP A 119 -9.07 -9.97 11.57
N THR A 120 -8.71 -9.28 12.65
CA THR A 120 -7.89 -9.86 13.75
C THR A 120 -8.68 -10.83 14.65
N GLY A 121 -9.97 -11.05 14.36
CA GLY A 121 -10.89 -11.81 15.19
C GLY A 121 -10.86 -13.34 15.04
N ASP A 122 -10.25 -13.90 13.99
CA ASP A 122 -10.39 -15.33 13.64
C ASP A 122 -9.14 -16.21 13.87
N GLU A 123 -8.10 -15.70 14.51
CA GLU A 123 -6.97 -16.55 14.94
C GLU A 123 -7.35 -17.56 16.04
N THR A 124 -8.46 -17.33 16.76
CA THR A 124 -8.96 -18.27 17.79
C THR A 124 -9.73 -19.47 17.22
N MET A 125 -10.21 -19.42 15.96
CA MET A 125 -10.97 -20.52 15.35
C MET A 125 -10.09 -21.52 14.57
N LEU A 126 -8.87 -21.13 14.20
CA LEU A 126 -7.88 -22.00 13.54
C LEU A 126 -7.11 -22.93 14.49
N MET A 127 -7.24 -22.76 15.81
CA MET A 127 -6.62 -23.65 16.81
C MET A 127 -7.54 -24.78 17.30
N LEU A 128 -8.72 -24.99 16.67
CA LEU A 128 -9.72 -25.95 17.13
C LEU A 128 -10.06 -27.10 16.16
N ASN A 129 -9.29 -27.32 15.09
CA ASN A 129 -9.49 -28.47 14.19
C ASN A 129 -8.27 -29.38 14.10
#